data_AF-A0A437LTJ5-F1
#
_entry.id   AF-A0A437LTJ5-F1
#
_cell.length_a   1.000
_cell.length_b   1.000
_cell.length_c   1.000
_cell.angle_alpha   90.00
_cell.angle_beta   90.00
_cell.angle_gamma   90.00
#
_symmetry.space_group_name_H-M   'P 1'
#
loop_
_entity.id
_entity.type
_entity.pdbx_description
1 polymer ?
#
loop_
_entity_poly.entity_id
_entity_poly.type
_entity_poly.pdbx_seq_one_letter_code
_entity_poly.pdbx_strand_id
1 'polypeptide(L)' 'MQLWKDLLGSDVGLMSLGVIVFMLGMGAFYVRYFLRHVAEDTVRSGGQR' A
#
# COMPACT_ATOMS: atom_id res chain seq x y z
N MET A 1 29.35 6.99 -15.30
CA MET A 1 28.47 7.06 -14.12
C MET A 1 27.12 7.69 -14.51
N GLN A 2 26.32 7.01 -15.33
CA GLN A 2 25.01 7.50 -15.81
C GLN A 2 23.82 6.62 -15.38
N LEU A 3 24.07 5.49 -14.71
CA LEU A 3 23.05 4.54 -14.27
C LEU A 3 21.97 5.18 -13.38
N TRP A 4 22.36 6.03 -12.43
CA TRP A 4 21.40 6.74 -11.56
C TRP A 4 20.49 7.70 -12.33
N LYS A 5 20.99 8.29 -13.43
CA LYS A 5 20.23 9.20 -14.30
C LYS A 5 19.31 8.43 -15.26
N ASP A 6 19.71 7.25 -15.73
CA ASP A 6 18.81 6.39 -16.50
C ASP A 6 17.73 5.77 -15.60
N LEU A 7 18.05 5.38 -14.36
CA LEU A 7 17.05 4.84 -13.42
C LEU A 7 16.04 5.89 -12.91
N LEU A 8 16.44 7.15 -12.76
CA LEU A 8 15.57 8.24 -12.27
C LEU A 8 15.02 9.14 -13.39
N GLY A 9 15.61 9.09 -14.59
CA GLY A 9 15.25 9.93 -15.74
C GLY A 9 14.71 9.17 -16.94
N SER A 10 14.86 7.84 -17.02
CA SER A 10 14.14 7.01 -17.99
C SER A 10 12.68 6.88 -17.58
N ASP A 11 11.75 7.09 -18.52
CA ASP A 11 10.32 6.84 -18.35
C ASP A 11 10.00 5.51 -17.65
N VAL A 12 10.84 4.49 -17.87
CA VAL A 12 10.67 3.15 -17.27
C VAL A 12 10.86 3.17 -15.75
N GLY A 13 11.83 3.92 -15.26
CA GLY A 13 12.11 4.04 -13.82
C GLY A 13 11.01 4.80 -13.08
N LEU A 14 10.50 5.87 -13.69
CA LEU A 14 9.40 6.65 -13.14
C LEU A 14 8.08 5.87 -13.11
N MET A 15 7.79 5.10 -14.18
CA MET A 15 6.63 4.21 -14.24
C MET A 15 6.72 3.10 -13.18
N SER A 16 7.89 2.48 -13.03
CA SER A 16 8.14 1.46 -12.00
C SER A 16 7.99 2.03 -10.59
N LEU A 17 8.49 3.24 -10.34
CA LEU A 17 8.33 3.95 -9.08
C LEU A 17 6.86 4.25 -8.79
N GLY A 18 6.10 4.69 -9.79
CA GLY A 18 4.66 4.92 -9.68
C GLY A 18 3.90 3.66 -9.26
N VAL A 19 4.22 2.52 -9.87
CA VAL A 19 3.61 1.22 -9.51
C VAL A 19 3.99 0.81 -8.09
N ILE A 20 5.26 0.95 -7.69
CA ILE A 20 5.71 0.62 -6.33
C ILE A 20 4.97 1.48 -5.30
N VAL A 21 4.87 2.78 -5.51
CA VAL A 21 4.14 3.69 -4.62
C VAL A 21 2.66 3.32 -4.56
N PHE A 22 2.04 3.00 -5.69
CA PHE A 22 0.64 2.56 -5.73
C PHE A 22 0.43 1.25 -4.96
N MET A 23 1.31 0.27 -5.16
CA MET A 23 1.23 -1.04 -4.52
C MET A 23 1.43 -0.95 -3.00
N LEU A 24 2.40 -0.13 -2.55
CA LEU A 24 2.61 0.17 -1.13
C LEU A 24 1.44 0.95 -0.53
N GLY A 25 0.90 1.93 -1.25
CA GLY A 25 -0.27 2.71 -0.83
C GLY A 25 -1.50 1.83 -0.65
N MET A 26 -1.77 0.93 -1.60
CA MET A 26 -2.84 -0.06 -1.51
C MET A 26 -2.63 -1.02 -0.34
N GLY A 27 -1.42 -1.55 -0.16
CA GLY A 27 -1.10 -2.42 0.96
C GLY A 27 -1.32 -1.74 2.32
N ALA A 28 -0.80 -0.53 2.50
CA ALA A 28 -1.01 0.25 3.72
C ALA A 28 -2.49 0.63 3.93
N PHE A 29 -3.22 0.98 2.86
CA PHE A 29 -4.65 1.26 2.92
C PHE A 29 -5.45 0.04 3.36
N TYR A 30 -5.19 -1.14 2.78
CA TYR A 30 -5.86 -2.37 3.19
C TYR A 30 -5.55 -2.73 4.64
N VAL A 31 -4.29 -2.67 5.07
CA VAL A 31 -3.92 -2.93 6.47
C VAL A 31 -4.61 -1.93 7.41
N ARG A 32 -4.59 -0.63 7.07
CA ARG A 32 -5.29 0.42 7.82
C ARG A 32 -6.79 0.18 7.88
N TYR A 33 -7.41 -0.21 6.77
CA TYR A 33 -8.83 -0.50 6.66
C TYR A 33 -9.18 -1.72 7.51
N PHE A 34 -8.42 -2.80 7.38
CA PHE A 34 -8.64 -4.04 8.12
C PHE A 34 -8.48 -3.84 9.62
N LEU A 35 -7.45 -3.12 10.07
CA LEU A 35 -7.28 -2.80 11.49
C LEU A 35 -8.43 -1.97 12.05
N ARG A 36 -9.02 -1.07 11.26
CA ARG A 36 -10.19 -0.28 11.68
C ARG A 36 -11.49 -1.09 11.65
N HIS A 37 -11.73 -1.83 10.56
CA HIS A 37 -12.96 -2.61 10.38
C HIS A 37 -13.00 -3.86 11.28
N VAL A 38 -11.89 -4.59 11.43
CA VAL A 38 -11.84 -5.75 12.34
C VAL A 38 -12.00 -5.31 13.79
N ALA A 39 -11.50 -4.15 14.18
CA ALA A 39 -11.77 -3.61 15.52
C ALA A 39 -13.28 -3.35 15.74
N GLU A 40 -14.02 -2.96 14.69
CA GLU A 40 -15.47 -2.76 14.77
C GLU A 40 -16.26 -4.09 14.70
N ASP A 41 -15.80 -5.06 13.90
CA ASP A 41 -16.42 -6.38 13.76
C ASP A 41 -16.18 -7.27 14.99
N THR A 42 -14.98 -7.23 15.59
CA THR A 42 -14.68 -7.98 16.83
C THR A 42 -15.49 -7.48 18.03
N VAL A 43 -15.84 -6.19 18.07
CA VAL A 43 -16.73 -5.62 19.09
C VAL A 43 -18.18 -6.04 18.88
N ARG A 44 -18.63 -6.28 17.63
CA ARG A 44 -20.01 -6.75 17.34
C ARG A 44 -20.17 -8.27 17.40
N SER A 45 -19.12 -9.05 17.15
CA SER A 45 -19.17 -10.53 17.18
C SER A 45 -18.93 -11.18 18.55
N GLY A 46 -18.60 -10.39 19.59
CA GLY A 46 -18.41 -10.89 20.96
C GLY A 46 -19.67 -10.96 21.84
N GLY A 47 -20.85 -10.63 21.30
CA GLY A 47 -22.09 -10.43 22.08
C GLY A 47 -23.26 -11.33 21.70
N GLN A 48 -23.02 -12.54 21.20
CA GLN A 48 -24.09 -13.53 20.94
C GLN A 48 -23.69 -14.92 21.46
N ARG A 49 -23.56 -15.04 22.79
CA ARG A 49 -23.67 -16.30 23.51
C ARG A 49 -24.65 -16.12 24.65
#